data_AF-A0AAW2SDS4-F1
#
_entry.id   AF-A0AAW2SDS4-F1
#
_cell.length_a   1.000
_cell.length_b   1.000
_cell.length_c   1.000
_cell.angle_alpha   90.00
_cell.angle_beta   90.00
_cell.angle_gamma   90.00
#
_symmetry.space_group_name_H-M   'P 1'
#
loop_
_entity.id
_entity.type
_entity.pdbx_description
1 polymer ?
#
loop_
_entity_poly.entity_id
_entity_poly.type
_entity_poly.pdbx_seq_one_letter_code
_entity_poly.pdbx_strand_id
1 'polypeptide(L)'
;MVMTIVQKLVAFSQAAYAGSATVVCALLFVPLFIAIREESTLWSRNKQPHINPPQVTIDKPAEIEPKDFKPEPEMAEEGSKSFLEHIQEARKRRLQILQALSTDMLILFLATFCGLGSSLTAVDNLGQIGESLGYPTKTIKSFVSLLSIWNYFGRIFSGFVSETLLAKYKFPRPLMMTIVLFLSCIGLLLIAFPFQGSVYVASVIIGFSFGAQLPLIFAIISELFGLKYYSTLFNCGQLASPLGSYILNVKVTGPLYDREALRELAKKGMTRSSVKELTCIVARTREFYKGDIYKKFRDEAEETEAEMALPISKE
;
A
#
# COMPACT_ATOMS: atom_id res chain seq x y z
N MET A 1 -12.56 13.52 -4.20
CA MET A 1 -13.56 12.53 -3.73
C MET A 1 -14.78 13.18 -3.07
N VAL A 2 -14.63 13.94 -1.99
CA VAL A 2 -15.75 14.74 -1.42
C VAL A 2 -16.33 15.70 -2.48
N MET A 3 -15.47 16.42 -3.20
CA MET A 3 -15.89 17.26 -4.33
C MET A 3 -16.67 16.51 -5.41
N THR A 4 -16.29 15.26 -5.71
CA THR A 4 -16.93 14.41 -6.71
C THR A 4 -18.33 13.97 -6.28
N ILE A 5 -18.58 13.88 -4.97
CA ILE A 5 -19.90 13.62 -4.39
C ILE A 5 -20.74 14.90 -4.40
N VAL A 6 -20.16 16.04 -4.02
CA VAL A 6 -20.86 17.35 -3.99
C VAL A 6 -21.25 17.82 -5.39
N GLN A 7 -20.42 17.57 -6.40
CA GLN A 7 -20.75 17.84 -7.82
C GLN A 7 -21.99 17.09 -8.32
N LYS A 8 -22.33 15.95 -7.70
CA LYS A 8 -23.58 15.22 -8.04
C LYS A 8 -24.82 15.81 -7.40
N LEU A 9 -24.65 16.75 -6.46
CA LEU A 9 -25.72 17.38 -5.70
C LEU A 9 -25.89 18.86 -6.05
N VAL A 10 -24.85 19.51 -6.57
CA VAL A 10 -24.83 20.95 -6.87
C VAL A 10 -24.05 21.20 -8.16
N ALA A 11 -24.58 22.04 -9.05
CA ALA A 11 -23.86 22.51 -10.24
C ALA A 11 -22.79 23.54 -9.83
N PHE A 12 -21.53 23.29 -10.18
CA PHE A 12 -20.42 24.16 -9.82
C PHE A 12 -20.20 25.25 -10.88
N SER A 13 -20.01 26.49 -10.44
CA SER A 13 -19.50 27.57 -11.30
C SER A 13 -18.01 27.39 -11.55
N GLN A 14 -17.49 28.00 -12.62
CA GLN A 14 -16.07 27.96 -12.97
C GLN A 14 -15.16 28.49 -11.84
N ALA A 15 -15.64 29.49 -11.09
CA ALA A 15 -14.96 30.01 -9.90
C ALA A 15 -14.91 28.99 -8.75
N ALA A 16 -15.97 28.20 -8.56
CA ALA A 16 -16.00 27.14 -7.55
C ALA A 16 -15.06 25.98 -7.92
N TYR A 17 -14.92 25.66 -9.21
CA TYR A 17 -13.89 24.74 -9.70
C TYR A 17 -12.49 25.26 -9.40
N ALA A 18 -12.20 26.51 -9.79
CA ALA A 18 -10.91 27.14 -9.52
C ALA A 18 -10.57 27.14 -8.01
N GLY A 19 -11.52 27.55 -7.18
CA GLY A 19 -11.36 27.54 -5.72
C GLY A 19 -11.10 26.15 -5.16
N SER A 20 -11.84 25.14 -5.62
CA SER A 20 -11.62 23.75 -5.20
C SER A 20 -10.26 23.20 -5.62
N ALA A 21 -9.80 23.53 -6.84
CA ALA A 21 -8.48 23.16 -7.32
C ALA A 21 -7.39 23.83 -6.49
N THR A 22 -7.54 25.13 -6.17
CA THR A 22 -6.60 25.85 -5.29
C THR A 22 -6.51 25.21 -3.91
N VAL A 23 -7.64 24.82 -3.30
CA VAL A 23 -7.64 24.15 -1.99
C VAL A 23 -6.94 22.78 -2.07
N VAL A 24 -7.20 21.99 -3.11
CA VAL A 24 -6.52 20.70 -3.31
C VAL A 24 -5.02 20.90 -3.51
N CYS A 25 -4.61 21.87 -4.32
CA CYS A 25 -3.20 22.22 -4.50
C CYS A 25 -2.56 22.66 -3.17
N ALA A 26 -3.22 23.52 -2.40
CA ALA A 26 -2.72 23.95 -1.10
C ALA A 26 -2.53 22.75 -0.15
N LEU A 27 -3.53 21.86 -0.05
CA LEU A 27 -3.45 20.64 0.77
C LEU A 27 -2.34 19.69 0.30
N LEU A 28 -2.05 19.60 -1.00
CA LEU A 28 -0.93 18.81 -1.53
C LEU A 28 0.44 19.36 -1.12
N PHE A 29 0.55 20.68 -0.90
CA PHE A 29 1.78 21.30 -0.42
C PHE A 29 1.91 21.31 1.11
N VAL A 30 0.87 20.98 1.87
CA VAL A 30 0.93 20.91 3.33
C VAL A 30 2.03 19.97 3.85
N PRO A 31 2.17 18.71 3.37
CA PRO A 31 3.25 17.83 3.81
C PRO A 31 4.63 18.38 3.50
N LEU A 32 4.81 19.03 2.35
CA LEU A 32 6.08 19.68 1.98
C LEU A 32 6.39 20.84 2.92
N PHE A 33 5.39 21.67 3.24
CA PHE A 33 5.54 22.75 4.21
C PHE A 33 5.90 22.22 5.61
N ILE A 34 5.25 21.16 6.07
CA ILE A 34 5.57 20.51 7.34
C ILE A 34 7.02 20.00 7.34
N ALA A 35 7.44 19.31 6.28
CA ALA A 35 8.81 18.79 6.14
C ALA A 35 9.86 19.92 6.14
N ILE A 36 9.64 21.00 5.39
CA ILE A 36 10.52 22.18 5.38
C ILE A 36 10.58 22.81 6.78
N ARG A 37 9.44 22.94 7.45
CA ARG A 37 9.37 23.51 8.81
C ARG A 37 10.13 22.63 9.81
N GLU A 38 9.97 21.32 9.74
CA GLU A 38 10.61 20.37 10.64
C GLU A 38 12.13 20.32 10.42
N GLU A 39 12.57 20.26 9.16
CA GLU A 39 14.00 20.35 8.79
C GLU A 39 14.60 21.70 9.21
N SER A 40 13.89 22.81 9.03
CA SER A 40 14.32 24.14 9.47
C SER A 40 14.44 24.24 11.00
N THR A 41 13.52 23.59 11.72
CA THR A 41 13.56 23.51 13.18
C THR A 41 14.76 22.68 13.66
N LEU A 42 15.02 21.53 13.02
CA LEU A 42 16.19 20.69 13.29
C LEU A 42 17.50 21.42 12.98
N TRP A 43 17.58 22.11 11.84
CA TRP A 43 18.73 22.94 11.48
C TRP A 43 18.99 24.02 12.53
N SER A 44 17.94 24.72 12.96
CA SER A 44 18.05 25.76 13.98
C SER A 44 18.51 25.19 15.34
N ARG A 45 18.12 23.95 15.66
CA ARG A 45 18.58 23.24 16.87
C ARG A 45 20.03 22.78 16.77
N ASN A 46 20.48 22.31 15.61
CA ASN A 46 21.88 21.95 15.34
C ASN A 46 22.83 23.17 15.31
N LYS A 47 22.30 24.38 15.18
CA LYS A 47 23.06 25.64 15.31
C LYS A 47 23.22 26.11 16.77
N GLN A 48 22.55 25.49 17.74
CA GLN A 48 22.85 25.73 19.15
C GLN A 48 24.18 25.04 19.49
N PRO A 49 25.11 25.69 20.21
CA PRO A 49 26.36 25.07 20.61
C PRO A 49 26.05 23.79 21.41
N HIS A 50 26.72 22.71 21.05
CA HIS A 50 26.75 21.47 21.83
C HIS A 50 27.04 21.82 23.30
N ILE A 51 26.01 21.84 24.14
CA ILE A 51 26.21 21.48 25.54
C ILE A 51 26.53 20.00 25.46
N ASN A 52 27.79 19.66 25.70
CA ASN A 52 28.24 18.28 25.81
C ASN A 52 27.19 17.49 26.62
N PRO A 53 26.77 16.28 26.19
CA PRO A 53 26.05 15.42 27.11
C PRO A 53 26.90 15.33 28.39
N PRO A 54 26.30 15.28 29.59
CA PRO A 54 27.08 15.05 30.80
C PRO A 54 27.93 13.82 30.54
N GLN A 55 29.26 14.02 30.52
CA GLN A 55 30.18 12.91 30.53
C GLN A 55 29.81 12.12 31.78
N VAL A 56 29.27 10.93 31.59
CA VAL A 56 29.34 9.91 32.61
C VAL A 56 30.84 9.71 32.78
N THR A 57 31.38 10.26 33.87
CA THR A 57 32.74 9.99 34.34
C THR A 57 32.81 8.49 34.52
N ILE A 58 33.32 7.78 33.51
CA ILE A 58 33.89 6.46 33.75
C ILE A 58 35.14 6.77 34.55
N ASP A 59 35.05 6.54 35.86
CA ASP A 59 36.22 6.51 36.73
C ASP A 59 37.26 5.63 36.07
N LYS A 60 38.36 6.28 35.69
CA LYS A 60 39.58 5.69 35.19
C LYS A 60 40.05 4.70 36.27
N PRO A 61 40.09 3.37 36.03
CA PRO A 61 40.76 2.49 36.97
C PRO A 61 42.23 2.94 37.04
N ALA A 62 42.71 3.18 38.25
CA ALA A 62 44.08 3.58 38.51
C ALA A 62 45.05 2.64 37.79
N GLU A 63 46.07 3.23 37.16
CA GLU A 63 47.28 2.51 36.76
C GLU A 63 47.82 1.75 37.98
N ILE A 64 47.80 0.42 37.90
CA ILE A 64 48.60 -0.43 38.77
C ILE A 64 49.87 -0.71 37.98
N GLU A 65 50.99 -0.18 38.48
CA GLU A 65 52.34 -0.48 38.03
C GLU A 65 52.62 -2.00 38.06
N PRO A 66 53.48 -2.51 37.15
CA PRO A 66 53.68 -3.94 36.97
C PRO A 66 54.48 -4.53 38.13
N LYS A 67 53.86 -5.43 38.92
CA LYS A 67 54.61 -6.33 39.81
C LYS A 67 55.03 -7.57 39.05
N ASP A 68 56.34 -7.79 39.05
CA ASP A 68 57.07 -8.96 38.57
C ASP A 68 56.39 -10.28 38.96
N PHE A 69 56.19 -11.16 37.98
CA PHE A 69 55.93 -12.57 38.23
C PHE A 69 56.85 -13.43 37.36
N LYS A 70 57.78 -14.13 38.01
CA LYS A 70 58.58 -15.23 37.44
C LYS A 70 57.73 -16.53 37.37
N PRO A 71 58.09 -17.48 36.49
CA PRO A 71 57.17 -18.49 35.97
C PRO A 71 57.15 -19.84 36.71
N GLU A 72 56.01 -20.54 36.52
CA GLU A 72 55.73 -22.00 36.51
C GLU A 72 55.60 -22.81 37.83
N PRO A 73 54.81 -23.93 37.84
CA PRO A 73 54.37 -24.74 36.70
C PRO A 73 52.85 -24.99 36.55
N GLU A 74 52.53 -25.44 35.33
CA GLU A 74 51.25 -25.90 34.79
C GLU A 74 50.44 -26.85 35.71
N MET A 75 49.11 -26.72 35.67
CA MET A 75 48.17 -27.81 35.31
C MET A 75 46.70 -27.35 35.48
N ALA A 76 46.03 -27.07 34.37
CA ALA A 76 44.68 -27.55 34.04
C ALA A 76 44.21 -26.89 32.73
N GLU A 77 44.20 -27.69 31.67
CA GLU A 77 43.76 -27.34 30.32
C GLU A 77 42.31 -26.80 30.30
N GLU A 78 42.13 -25.59 29.76
CA GLU A 78 40.87 -25.23 29.09
C GLU A 78 41.24 -24.83 27.66
N GLY A 79 40.96 -25.75 26.73
CA GLY A 79 41.49 -25.75 25.38
C GLY A 79 41.25 -24.43 24.65
N SER A 80 42.33 -23.90 24.07
CA SER A 80 42.31 -22.87 23.05
C SER A 80 41.38 -23.29 21.92
N LYS A 81 40.14 -22.78 21.93
CA LYS A 81 39.29 -22.84 20.73
C LYS A 81 40.05 -22.11 19.65
N SER A 82 40.51 -22.87 18.65
CA SER A 82 41.30 -22.36 17.54
C SER A 82 40.60 -21.13 16.96
N PHE A 83 41.34 -20.07 16.63
CA PHE A 83 40.81 -18.86 15.97
C PHE A 83 39.88 -19.20 14.79
N LEU A 84 40.13 -20.33 14.12
CA LEU A 84 39.29 -20.88 13.07
C LEU A 84 37.90 -21.35 13.54
N GLU A 85 37.76 -21.95 14.71
CA GLU A 85 36.46 -22.34 15.28
C GLU A 85 35.61 -21.12 15.61
N HIS A 86 36.22 -20.05 16.13
CA HIS A 86 35.53 -18.77 16.35
C HIS A 86 35.07 -18.11 15.04
N ILE A 87 35.90 -18.13 13.99
CA ILE A 87 35.51 -17.64 12.66
C ILE A 87 34.37 -18.49 12.08
N GLN A 88 34.41 -19.80 12.26
CA GLN A 88 33.43 -20.73 11.71
C GLN A 88 32.07 -20.59 12.41
N GLU A 89 32.06 -20.43 13.73
CA GLU A 89 30.85 -20.16 14.52
C GLU A 89 30.26 -18.77 14.20
N ALA A 90 31.12 -17.74 14.04
CA ALA A 90 30.68 -16.42 13.60
C ALA A 90 30.09 -16.43 12.18
N ARG A 91 30.69 -17.20 11.26
CA ARG A 91 30.17 -17.39 9.90
C ARG A 91 28.83 -18.11 9.91
N LYS A 92 28.70 -19.18 10.71
CA LYS A 92 27.44 -19.92 10.89
C LYS A 92 26.34 -19.03 11.45
N ARG A 93 26.64 -18.24 12.49
CA ARG A 93 25.71 -17.26 13.07
C ARG A 93 25.31 -16.19 12.06
N ARG A 94 26.25 -15.69 11.25
CA ARG A 94 25.97 -14.72 10.17
C ARG A 94 25.07 -15.33 9.08
N LEU A 95 25.29 -16.58 8.70
CA LEU A 95 24.42 -17.31 7.77
C LEU A 95 23.03 -17.52 8.35
N GLN A 96 22.92 -17.89 9.63
CA GLN A 96 21.63 -18.01 10.32
C GLN A 96 20.87 -16.67 10.37
N ILE A 97 21.56 -15.57 10.65
CA ILE A 97 20.96 -14.22 10.62
C ILE A 97 20.52 -13.84 9.21
N LEU A 98 21.36 -14.06 8.19
CA LEU A 98 21.00 -13.81 6.79
C LEU A 98 19.83 -14.69 6.33
N GLN A 99 19.78 -15.94 6.79
CA GLN A 99 18.71 -16.87 6.47
C GLN A 99 17.40 -16.48 7.16
N ALA A 100 17.46 -16.04 8.42
CA ALA A 100 16.31 -15.49 9.15
C ALA A 100 15.78 -14.22 8.46
N LEU A 101 16.66 -13.27 8.13
CA LEU A 101 16.32 -12.05 7.39
C LEU A 101 15.72 -12.39 6.00
N SER A 102 16.26 -13.39 5.31
CA SER A 102 15.73 -13.86 4.02
C SER A 102 14.32 -14.47 4.17
N THR A 103 14.10 -15.23 5.25
CA THR A 103 12.82 -15.89 5.52
C THR A 103 11.76 -14.88 5.95
N ASP A 104 12.09 -13.94 6.83
CA ASP A 104 11.20 -12.85 7.24
C ASP A 104 10.79 -12.00 6.04
N MET A 105 11.75 -11.72 5.14
CA MET A 105 11.47 -10.98 3.92
C MET A 105 10.58 -11.77 2.96
N LEU A 106 10.79 -13.09 2.84
CA LEU A 106 9.93 -13.96 2.02
C LEU A 106 8.50 -14.03 2.56
N ILE A 107 8.34 -14.17 3.88
CA ILE A 107 7.01 -14.17 4.53
C ILE A 107 6.32 -12.85 4.26
N LEU A 108 7.02 -11.73 4.43
CA LEU A 108 6.47 -10.40 4.17
C LEU A 108 6.12 -10.22 2.69
N PHE A 109 6.96 -10.72 1.78
CA PHE A 109 6.70 -10.73 0.34
C PHE A 109 5.42 -11.51 0.03
N LEU A 110 5.26 -12.72 0.56
CA LEU A 110 4.06 -13.54 0.35
C LEU A 110 2.81 -12.90 0.97
N ALA A 111 2.92 -12.33 2.17
CA ALA A 111 1.83 -11.60 2.81
C ALA A 111 1.41 -10.37 1.98
N THR A 112 2.38 -9.65 1.43
CA THR A 112 2.15 -8.48 0.56
C THR A 112 1.56 -8.90 -0.79
N PHE A 113 2.04 -10.00 -1.38
CA PHE A 113 1.54 -10.59 -2.61
C PHE A 113 0.06 -10.95 -2.48
N CYS A 114 -0.29 -11.71 -1.44
CA CYS A 114 -1.66 -12.14 -1.18
C CYS A 114 -2.55 -10.97 -0.75
N GLY A 115 -2.06 -10.13 0.15
CA GLY A 115 -2.79 -8.98 0.68
C GLY A 115 -3.09 -7.94 -0.39
N LEU A 116 -2.06 -7.25 -0.87
CA LEU A 116 -2.22 -6.16 -1.83
C LEU A 116 -2.73 -6.69 -3.16
N GLY A 117 -2.27 -7.86 -3.61
CA GLY A 117 -2.71 -8.46 -4.87
C GLY A 117 -4.20 -8.80 -4.89
N SER A 118 -4.73 -9.44 -3.83
CA SER A 118 -6.16 -9.76 -3.75
C SER A 118 -7.02 -8.51 -3.55
N SER A 119 -6.58 -7.56 -2.73
CA SER A 119 -7.26 -6.27 -2.57
C SER A 119 -7.31 -5.49 -3.89
N LEU A 120 -6.20 -5.41 -4.65
CA LEU A 120 -6.20 -4.77 -5.97
C LEU A 120 -7.16 -5.46 -6.94
N THR A 121 -7.15 -6.80 -6.94
CA THR A 121 -8.06 -7.58 -7.78
C THR A 121 -9.52 -7.26 -7.47
N ALA A 122 -9.90 -7.16 -6.20
CA ALA A 122 -11.26 -6.78 -5.83
C ALA A 122 -11.59 -5.32 -6.20
N VAL A 123 -10.64 -4.39 -6.03
CA VAL A 123 -10.82 -2.98 -6.37
C VAL A 123 -11.00 -2.78 -7.88
N ASP A 124 -10.13 -3.38 -8.69
CA ASP A 124 -10.13 -3.26 -10.15
C ASP A 124 -11.40 -3.82 -10.78
N ASN A 125 -11.99 -4.84 -10.15
CA ASN A 125 -13.19 -5.52 -10.64
C ASN A 125 -14.48 -5.07 -9.94
N LEU A 126 -14.42 -4.18 -8.95
CA LEU A 126 -15.60 -3.78 -8.15
C LEU A 126 -16.73 -3.19 -9.01
N GLY A 127 -16.37 -2.49 -10.08
CA GLY A 127 -17.33 -1.98 -11.07
C GLY A 127 -18.10 -3.11 -11.74
N GLN A 128 -17.37 -4.06 -12.35
CA GLN A 128 -17.95 -5.21 -13.06
C GLN A 128 -18.75 -6.12 -12.13
N ILE A 129 -18.30 -6.31 -10.89
CA ILE A 129 -19.04 -7.05 -9.85
C ILE A 129 -20.36 -6.35 -9.54
N GLY A 130 -20.34 -5.02 -9.41
CA GLY A 130 -21.56 -4.25 -9.19
C GLY A 130 -22.55 -4.39 -10.35
N GLU A 131 -22.06 -4.34 -11.58
CA GLU A 131 -22.87 -4.47 -12.81
C GLU A 131 -23.48 -5.87 -12.92
N SER A 132 -22.71 -6.92 -12.67
CA SER A 132 -23.18 -8.31 -12.76
C SER A 132 -24.24 -8.65 -11.70
N LEU A 133 -24.21 -7.99 -10.55
CA LEU A 133 -25.23 -8.09 -9.51
C LEU A 133 -26.48 -7.22 -9.79
N GLY A 134 -26.51 -6.52 -10.93
CA GLY A 134 -27.66 -5.70 -11.35
C GLY A 134 -27.77 -4.36 -10.63
N TYR A 135 -26.71 -3.86 -10.00
CA TYR A 135 -26.76 -2.54 -9.35
C TYR A 135 -26.79 -1.41 -10.38
N PRO A 136 -27.54 -0.32 -10.12
CA PRO A 136 -27.48 0.87 -10.95
C PRO A 136 -26.07 1.50 -10.93
N THR A 137 -25.62 2.07 -12.04
CA THR A 137 -24.31 2.73 -12.16
C THR A 137 -24.07 3.80 -11.08
N LYS A 138 -25.12 4.48 -10.62
CA LYS A 138 -25.04 5.44 -9.50
C LYS A 138 -24.58 4.77 -8.20
N THR A 139 -25.13 3.60 -7.90
CA THR A 139 -24.80 2.79 -6.71
C THR A 139 -23.39 2.24 -6.80
N ILE A 140 -22.99 1.75 -7.97
CA ILE A 140 -21.62 1.25 -8.22
C ILE A 140 -20.58 2.35 -7.99
N LYS A 141 -20.82 3.56 -8.50
CA LYS A 141 -19.97 4.72 -8.23
C LYS A 141 -19.89 5.05 -6.73
N SER A 142 -20.94 4.79 -5.96
CA SER A 142 -20.91 4.93 -4.50
C SER A 142 -20.06 3.86 -3.81
N PHE A 143 -20.02 2.61 -4.30
CA PHE A 143 -19.12 1.57 -3.79
C PHE A 143 -17.65 1.95 -3.95
N VAL A 144 -17.25 2.37 -5.15
CA VAL A 144 -15.88 2.83 -5.44
C VAL A 144 -15.51 4.05 -4.58
N SER A 145 -16.47 4.94 -4.34
CA SER A 145 -16.30 6.10 -3.47
C SER A 145 -16.09 5.68 -2.01
N LEU A 146 -16.92 4.78 -1.48
CA LEU A 146 -16.78 4.25 -0.12
C LEU A 146 -15.44 3.54 0.07
N LEU A 147 -15.06 2.69 -0.88
CA LEU A 147 -13.78 1.99 -0.85
C LEU A 147 -12.61 2.97 -0.73
N SER A 148 -12.63 4.05 -1.52
CA SER A 148 -11.59 5.07 -1.52
C SER A 148 -11.52 5.86 -0.20
N ILE A 149 -12.68 6.21 0.38
CA ILE A 149 -12.75 6.86 1.71
C ILE A 149 -12.14 5.95 2.77
N TRP A 150 -12.56 4.69 2.81
CA TRP A 150 -12.07 3.75 3.81
C TRP A 150 -10.63 3.34 3.57
N ASN A 151 -10.12 3.40 2.33
CA ASN A 151 -8.69 3.26 2.04
C ASN A 151 -7.87 4.36 2.69
N TYR A 152 -8.32 5.61 2.56
CA TYR A 152 -7.69 6.73 3.23
C TYR A 152 -7.68 6.56 4.75
N PHE A 153 -8.83 6.23 5.34
CA PHE A 153 -8.90 5.99 6.79
C PHE A 153 -8.05 4.79 7.23
N GLY A 154 -8.03 3.70 6.46
CA GLY A 154 -7.18 2.54 6.72
C GLY A 154 -5.71 2.93 6.87
N ARG A 155 -5.21 3.82 6.00
CA ARG A 155 -3.83 4.32 6.08
C ARG A 155 -3.58 5.13 7.35
N ILE A 156 -4.51 6.02 7.69
CA ILE A 156 -4.38 6.89 8.88
C ILE A 156 -4.42 6.05 10.16
N PHE A 157 -5.47 5.24 10.30
CA PHE A 157 -5.67 4.45 11.51
C PHE A 157 -4.55 3.44 11.68
N SER A 158 -4.15 2.70 10.64
CA SER A 158 -3.08 1.70 10.81
C SER A 158 -1.75 2.35 11.17
N GLY A 159 -1.43 3.53 10.63
CA GLY A 159 -0.26 4.32 11.02
C GLY A 159 -0.26 4.65 12.52
N PHE A 160 -1.25 5.40 13.00
CA PHE A 160 -1.29 5.85 14.39
C PHE A 160 -1.55 4.72 15.40
N VAL A 161 -2.45 3.80 15.07
CA VAL A 161 -2.80 2.67 15.95
C VAL A 161 -1.61 1.72 16.08
N SER A 162 -0.84 1.49 15.02
CA SER A 162 0.34 0.61 15.14
C SER A 162 1.43 1.18 16.02
N GLU A 163 1.69 2.49 15.95
CA GLU A 163 2.59 3.16 16.91
C GLU A 163 2.07 3.05 18.35
N THR A 164 0.78 3.34 18.54
CA THR A 164 0.16 3.36 19.87
C THR A 164 0.18 1.96 20.51
N LEU A 165 -0.17 0.93 19.73
CA LEU A 165 -0.19 -0.45 20.22
C LEU A 165 1.21 -0.99 20.49
N LEU A 166 2.20 -0.61 19.69
CA LEU A 166 3.59 -0.97 19.94
C LEU A 166 4.12 -0.27 21.20
N ALA A 167 3.91 1.04 21.35
CA ALA A 167 4.41 1.81 22.48
C ALA A 167 3.77 1.39 23.81
N LYS A 168 2.44 1.17 23.82
CA LYS A 168 1.70 0.88 25.05
C LYS A 168 1.66 -0.60 25.40
N TYR A 169 1.53 -1.48 24.41
CA TYR A 169 1.29 -2.90 24.62
C TYR A 169 2.38 -3.81 24.04
N LYS A 170 3.43 -3.25 23.42
CA LYS A 170 4.48 -4.02 22.70
C LYS A 170 3.90 -4.99 21.69
N PHE A 171 2.77 -4.61 21.10
CA PHE A 171 2.04 -5.48 20.19
C PHE A 171 2.79 -5.60 18.86
N PRO A 172 3.09 -6.82 18.38
CA PRO A 172 3.89 -7.01 17.18
C PRO A 172 3.12 -6.58 15.92
N ARG A 173 3.71 -5.70 15.10
CA ARG A 173 3.10 -5.22 13.85
C ARG A 173 2.83 -6.32 12.81
N PRO A 174 3.64 -7.38 12.69
CA PRO A 174 3.28 -8.53 11.84
C PRO A 174 1.93 -9.15 12.24
N LEU A 175 1.60 -9.17 13.53
CA LEU A 175 0.31 -9.68 14.01
C LEU A 175 -0.84 -8.71 13.68
N MET A 176 -0.59 -7.40 13.74
CA MET A 176 -1.54 -6.40 13.21
C MET A 176 -1.81 -6.63 11.72
N MET A 177 -0.76 -6.90 10.94
CA MET A 177 -0.89 -7.22 9.52
C MET A 177 -1.74 -8.47 9.31
N THR A 178 -1.55 -9.52 10.11
CA THR A 178 -2.41 -10.72 10.08
C THR A 178 -3.88 -10.39 10.34
N ILE A 179 -4.18 -9.54 11.34
CA ILE A 179 -5.56 -9.11 11.63
C ILE A 179 -6.15 -8.34 10.45
N VAL A 180 -5.36 -7.46 9.83
CA VAL A 180 -5.78 -6.70 8.64
C VAL A 180 -6.03 -7.62 7.43
N LEU A 181 -5.19 -8.64 7.22
CA LEU A 181 -5.39 -9.64 6.18
C LEU A 181 -6.64 -10.48 6.43
N PHE A 182 -6.89 -10.89 7.67
CA PHE A 182 -8.11 -11.58 8.06
C PHE A 182 -9.36 -10.72 7.79
N LEU A 183 -9.30 -9.44 8.12
CA LEU A 183 -10.35 -8.47 7.79
C LEU A 183 -10.55 -8.35 6.27
N SER A 184 -9.47 -8.37 5.49
CA SER A 184 -9.54 -8.42 4.02
C SER A 184 -10.27 -9.68 3.52
N CYS A 185 -9.96 -10.85 4.09
CA CYS A 185 -10.66 -12.09 3.75
C CYS A 185 -12.16 -12.01 4.01
N ILE A 186 -12.60 -11.42 5.13
CA ILE A 186 -14.02 -11.18 5.41
C ILE A 186 -14.65 -10.33 4.31
N GLY A 187 -13.99 -9.24 3.92
CA GLY A 187 -14.46 -8.37 2.84
C GLY A 187 -14.61 -9.10 1.51
N LEU A 188 -13.63 -9.94 1.14
CA LEU A 188 -13.66 -10.75 -0.07
C LEU A 188 -14.78 -11.81 -0.03
N LEU A 189 -15.01 -12.45 1.12
CA LEU A 189 -16.11 -13.40 1.30
C LEU A 189 -17.49 -12.74 1.14
N LEU A 190 -17.66 -11.51 1.60
CA LEU A 190 -18.90 -10.74 1.41
C LEU A 190 -19.18 -10.39 -0.07
N ILE A 191 -18.13 -10.29 -0.88
CA ILE A 191 -18.24 -10.16 -2.34
C ILE A 191 -18.58 -11.51 -2.97
N ALA A 192 -17.91 -12.59 -2.54
CA ALA A 192 -18.12 -13.93 -3.09
C ALA A 192 -19.52 -14.49 -2.79
N PHE A 193 -20.09 -14.15 -1.63
CA PHE A 193 -21.44 -14.56 -1.19
C PHE A 193 -22.33 -13.34 -0.99
N PRO A 194 -22.81 -12.71 -2.08
CA PRO A 194 -23.52 -11.45 -1.98
C PRO A 194 -24.93 -11.64 -1.41
N PHE A 195 -25.29 -10.77 -0.47
CA PHE A 195 -26.65 -10.58 0.04
C PHE A 195 -27.01 -9.09 -0.04
N GLN A 196 -28.25 -8.73 0.29
CA GLN A 196 -28.69 -7.34 0.17
C GLN A 196 -27.85 -6.41 1.05
N GLY A 197 -27.13 -5.48 0.41
CA GLY A 197 -26.21 -4.56 1.08
C GLY A 197 -24.82 -5.11 1.40
N SER A 198 -24.51 -6.38 1.09
CA SER A 198 -23.19 -6.96 1.39
C SER A 198 -22.06 -6.22 0.67
N VAL A 199 -22.28 -5.76 -0.56
CA VAL A 199 -21.29 -5.02 -1.37
C VAL A 199 -20.96 -3.65 -0.76
N TYR A 200 -21.92 -2.99 -0.10
CA TYR A 200 -21.66 -1.78 0.67
C TYR A 200 -20.67 -2.07 1.81
N VAL A 201 -20.97 -3.10 2.62
CA VAL A 201 -20.14 -3.51 3.76
C VAL A 201 -18.77 -3.98 3.28
N ALA A 202 -18.72 -4.77 2.20
CA ALA A 202 -17.48 -5.24 1.60
C ALA A 202 -16.61 -4.08 1.11
N SER A 203 -17.20 -3.06 0.47
CA SER A 203 -16.45 -1.88 0.00
C SER A 203 -15.76 -1.14 1.16
N VAL A 204 -16.45 -1.03 2.30
CA VAL A 204 -15.90 -0.44 3.53
C VAL A 204 -14.74 -1.28 4.08
N ILE A 205 -14.96 -2.58 4.25
CA ILE A 205 -14.00 -3.50 4.84
C ILE A 205 -12.75 -3.64 3.96
N ILE A 206 -12.93 -3.88 2.66
CA ILE A 206 -11.83 -4.00 1.68
C ILE A 206 -11.09 -2.68 1.56
N GLY A 207 -11.81 -1.54 1.53
CA GLY A 207 -11.18 -0.22 1.51
C GLY A 207 -10.24 -0.03 2.70
N PHE A 208 -10.76 -0.23 3.91
CA PHE A 208 -9.98 -0.09 5.14
C PHE A 208 -8.79 -1.06 5.19
N SER A 209 -9.03 -2.35 4.94
CA SER A 209 -7.96 -3.36 5.01
C SER A 209 -6.89 -3.11 3.96
N PHE A 210 -7.26 -2.75 2.73
CA PHE A 210 -6.31 -2.39 1.68
C PHE A 210 -5.47 -1.16 2.06
N GLY A 211 -6.11 -0.14 2.63
CA GLY A 211 -5.43 1.07 3.09
C GLY A 211 -4.45 0.79 4.23
N ALA A 212 -4.83 -0.09 5.16
CA ALA A 212 -4.05 -0.40 6.34
C ALA A 212 -2.75 -1.16 6.06
N GLN A 213 -2.70 -1.95 4.99
CA GLN A 213 -1.57 -2.81 4.65
C GLN A 213 -0.28 -2.03 4.39
N LEU A 214 -0.31 -0.95 3.61
CA LEU A 214 0.90 -0.26 3.18
C LEU A 214 1.67 0.41 4.34
N PRO A 215 1.04 1.18 5.25
CA PRO A 215 1.72 1.70 6.44
C PRO A 215 2.31 0.60 7.34
N LEU A 216 1.60 -0.52 7.48
CA LEU A 216 2.09 -1.64 8.27
C LEU A 216 3.32 -2.29 7.60
N ILE A 217 3.33 -2.46 6.29
CA ILE A 217 4.49 -2.97 5.55
C ILE A 217 5.70 -2.05 5.75
N PHE A 218 5.52 -0.73 5.63
CA PHE A 218 6.60 0.24 5.90
C PHE A 218 7.19 0.06 7.31
N ALA A 219 6.33 0.02 8.32
CA ALA A 219 6.76 -0.11 9.72
C ALA A 219 7.40 -1.48 10.01
N ILE A 220 6.86 -2.57 9.45
CA ILE A 220 7.42 -3.93 9.65
C ILE A 220 8.81 -4.02 9.03
N ILE A 221 9.03 -3.47 7.83
CA ILE A 221 10.35 -3.51 7.18
C ILE A 221 11.38 -2.71 7.98
N SER A 222 11.01 -1.51 8.44
CA SER A 222 11.94 -0.70 9.25
C SER A 222 12.25 -1.35 10.60
N GLU A 223 11.29 -2.03 11.22
CA GLU A 223 11.48 -2.72 12.50
C GLU A 223 12.31 -4.00 12.39
N LEU A 224 12.05 -4.84 11.38
CA LEU A 224 12.74 -6.11 11.22
C LEU A 224 14.17 -5.95 10.68
N PHE A 225 14.37 -5.00 9.75
CA PHE A 225 15.62 -4.90 8.99
C PHE A 225 16.41 -3.61 9.26
N GLY A 226 15.83 -2.66 10.00
CA GLY A 226 16.42 -1.35 10.23
C GLY A 226 16.44 -0.47 8.98
N LEU A 227 17.05 0.71 9.12
CA LEU A 227 16.99 1.76 8.09
C LEU A 227 18.11 1.68 7.04
N LYS A 228 19.18 0.91 7.28
CA LYS A 228 20.41 0.92 6.45
C LYS A 228 20.17 0.54 4.98
N TYR A 229 19.33 -0.46 4.73
CA TYR A 229 18.96 -0.93 3.38
C TYR A 229 17.46 -0.87 3.14
N TYR A 230 16.77 0.00 3.89
CA TYR A 230 15.32 0.07 3.91
C TYR A 230 14.71 0.25 2.53
N SER A 231 15.22 1.18 1.73
CA SER A 231 14.67 1.45 0.39
C SER A 231 14.76 0.23 -0.52
N THR A 232 15.85 -0.55 -0.45
CA THR A 232 16.01 -1.77 -1.26
C THR A 232 15.04 -2.85 -0.82
N LEU A 233 14.93 -3.08 0.49
CA LEU A 233 14.03 -4.09 1.05
C LEU A 233 12.57 -3.73 0.82
N PHE A 234 12.20 -2.47 1.03
CA PHE A 234 10.87 -1.96 0.73
C PHE A 234 10.51 -2.16 -0.73
N ASN A 235 11.37 -1.76 -1.67
CA ASN A 235 11.09 -1.95 -3.09
C ASN A 235 10.96 -3.44 -3.46
N CYS A 236 11.81 -4.30 -2.90
CA CYS A 236 11.72 -5.75 -3.08
C CYS A 236 10.38 -6.31 -2.57
N GLY A 237 9.95 -5.89 -1.38
CA GLY A 237 8.65 -6.27 -0.82
C GLY A 237 7.48 -5.74 -1.66
N GLN A 238 7.58 -4.51 -2.14
CA GLN A 238 6.55 -3.88 -2.97
C GLN A 238 6.39 -4.50 -4.35
N LEU A 239 7.44 -5.14 -4.90
CA LEU A 239 7.31 -5.91 -6.15
C LEU A 239 6.27 -7.04 -6.04
N ALA A 240 5.97 -7.49 -4.81
CA ALA A 240 4.90 -8.43 -4.56
C ALA A 240 3.51 -7.90 -4.97
N SER A 241 3.27 -6.59 -4.85
CA SER A 241 1.97 -5.98 -5.20
C SER A 241 1.63 -6.07 -6.70
N PRO A 242 2.47 -5.58 -7.64
CA PRO A 242 2.18 -5.72 -9.07
C PRO A 242 2.23 -7.17 -9.52
N LEU A 243 3.10 -8.02 -8.96
CA LEU A 243 3.13 -9.45 -9.27
C LEU A 243 1.84 -10.15 -8.82
N GLY A 244 1.39 -9.84 -7.60
CA GLY A 244 0.14 -10.34 -7.02
C GLY A 244 -1.07 -9.93 -7.84
N SER A 245 -1.19 -8.65 -8.20
CA SER A 245 -2.27 -8.18 -9.07
C SER A 245 -2.19 -8.82 -10.46
N TYR A 246 -1.01 -8.95 -11.08
CA TYR A 246 -0.90 -9.61 -12.38
C TYR A 246 -1.39 -11.07 -12.33
N ILE A 247 -0.96 -11.83 -11.32
CA ILE A 247 -1.36 -13.24 -11.20
C ILE A 247 -2.84 -13.34 -10.83
N LEU A 248 -3.29 -12.68 -9.77
CA LEU A 248 -4.64 -12.82 -9.25
C LEU A 248 -5.68 -12.12 -10.12
N ASN A 249 -5.42 -10.90 -10.59
CA ASN A 249 -6.34 -10.17 -11.44
C ASN A 249 -6.29 -10.65 -12.89
N VAL A 250 -5.12 -10.55 -13.54
CA VAL A 250 -5.02 -10.78 -15.00
C VAL A 250 -5.01 -12.26 -15.36
N LYS A 251 -4.30 -13.11 -14.61
CA LYS A 251 -4.16 -14.54 -14.96
C LYS A 251 -5.26 -15.43 -14.37
N VAL A 252 -5.83 -15.06 -13.22
CA VAL A 252 -6.86 -15.87 -12.55
C VAL A 252 -8.25 -15.28 -12.76
N THR A 253 -8.53 -14.07 -12.26
CA THR A 253 -9.88 -13.48 -12.29
C THR A 253 -10.35 -13.18 -13.72
N GLY A 254 -9.52 -12.57 -14.56
CA GLY A 254 -9.89 -12.21 -15.94
C GLY A 254 -10.40 -13.41 -16.75
N PRO A 255 -9.62 -14.50 -16.92
CA PRO A 255 -10.07 -15.69 -17.64
C PRO A 255 -11.28 -16.38 -16.99
N LEU A 256 -11.41 -16.31 -15.66
CA LEU A 256 -12.56 -16.87 -14.97
C LEU A 256 -13.85 -16.09 -15.30
N TYR A 257 -13.78 -14.76 -15.27
CA TYR A 257 -14.90 -13.88 -15.62
C TYR A 257 -15.29 -14.03 -17.08
N ASP A 258 -14.31 -14.08 -17.99
CA ASP A 258 -14.56 -14.33 -19.42
C ASP A 258 -15.27 -15.67 -19.66
N ARG A 259 -14.87 -16.73 -18.93
CA ARG A 259 -15.50 -18.06 -19.05
C ARG A 259 -16.95 -18.04 -18.57
N GLU A 260 -17.25 -17.37 -17.47
CA GLU A 260 -18.63 -17.26 -16.98
C GLU A 260 -19.50 -16.36 -17.87
N ALA A 261 -18.95 -15.25 -18.36
CA ALA A 261 -19.64 -14.39 -19.33
C ALA A 261 -20.01 -15.17 -20.60
N LEU A 262 -19.08 -16.00 -21.12
CA LEU A 262 -19.36 -16.87 -22.27
C LEU A 262 -20.43 -17.93 -21.97
N ARG A 263 -20.44 -18.50 -20.76
CA ARG A 263 -21.51 -19.44 -20.33
C ARG A 263 -22.87 -18.77 -20.27
N GLU A 264 -22.95 -17.53 -19.78
CA GLU A 264 -24.21 -16.78 -19.79
C GLU A 264 -24.69 -16.44 -21.19
N LEU A 265 -23.78 -16.06 -22.10
CA LEU A 265 -24.14 -15.81 -23.50
C LEU A 265 -24.67 -17.08 -24.19
N ALA A 266 -24.00 -18.21 -23.97
CA ALA A 266 -24.44 -19.49 -24.51
C ALA A 266 -25.85 -19.86 -24.00
N LYS A 267 -26.17 -19.61 -22.72
CA LYS A 267 -27.53 -19.81 -22.17
C LYS A 267 -28.58 -18.93 -22.85
N LYS A 268 -28.19 -17.75 -23.33
CA LYS A 268 -29.05 -16.82 -24.09
C LYS A 268 -29.08 -17.11 -25.59
N GLY A 269 -28.48 -18.21 -26.06
CA GLY A 269 -28.39 -18.57 -27.47
C GLY A 269 -27.48 -17.65 -28.29
N MET A 270 -26.64 -16.86 -27.62
CA MET A 270 -25.77 -15.85 -28.21
C MET A 270 -24.31 -16.33 -28.22
N THR A 271 -23.54 -15.94 -29.26
CA THR A 271 -22.11 -16.27 -29.40
C THR A 271 -21.23 -15.06 -29.09
N ARG A 272 -19.92 -15.26 -28.87
CA ARG A 272 -18.97 -14.17 -28.55
C ARG A 272 -18.99 -13.01 -29.56
N SER A 273 -19.34 -13.26 -30.82
CA SER A 273 -19.45 -12.25 -31.88
C SER A 273 -20.68 -11.34 -31.74
N SER A 274 -21.65 -11.70 -30.90
CA SER A 274 -22.88 -10.93 -30.69
C SER A 274 -22.75 -9.83 -29.62
N VAL A 275 -21.65 -9.80 -28.86
CA VAL A 275 -21.40 -8.81 -27.81
C VAL A 275 -20.08 -8.09 -28.07
N LYS A 276 -20.12 -6.75 -28.13
CA LYS A 276 -18.93 -5.90 -28.39
C LYS A 276 -17.86 -5.99 -27.29
N GLU A 277 -18.23 -6.38 -26.08
CA GLU A 277 -17.33 -6.42 -24.93
C GLU A 277 -17.20 -7.81 -24.31
N LEU A 278 -16.11 -8.48 -24.67
CA LEU A 278 -15.32 -9.30 -23.74
C LEU A 278 -13.87 -8.78 -23.86
N THR A 279 -13.65 -7.64 -23.19
CA THR A 279 -12.39 -6.96 -22.86
C THR A 279 -11.15 -7.37 -23.67
N CYS A 280 -11.10 -6.99 -24.95
CA CYS A 280 -9.85 -6.87 -25.70
C CYS A 280 -9.25 -5.47 -25.48
N ILE A 281 -8.86 -5.15 -24.24
CA ILE A 281 -8.28 -3.84 -23.92
C ILE A 281 -6.88 -3.71 -24.54
N VAL A 282 -6.10 -4.78 -24.68
CA VAL A 282 -4.69 -4.69 -25.11
C VAL A 282 -4.53 -4.25 -26.58
N ALA A 283 -5.43 -4.68 -27.48
CA ALA A 283 -5.39 -4.22 -28.88
C ALA A 283 -5.92 -2.77 -29.00
N ARG A 284 -6.96 -2.45 -28.22
CA ARG A 284 -7.61 -1.13 -28.23
C ARG A 284 -6.76 -0.07 -27.55
N THR A 285 -5.97 -0.40 -26.52
CA THR A 285 -4.98 0.51 -25.92
C THR A 285 -3.86 0.80 -26.89
N ARG A 286 -3.41 -0.15 -27.71
CA ARG A 286 -2.37 0.11 -28.71
C ARG A 286 -2.81 1.11 -29.79
N GLU A 287 -4.10 1.10 -30.19
CA GLU A 287 -4.66 2.12 -31.08
C GLU A 287 -5.01 3.42 -30.34
N PHE A 288 -5.49 3.32 -29.09
CA PHE A 288 -5.82 4.47 -28.24
C PHE A 288 -4.57 5.30 -27.90
N TYR A 289 -3.44 4.67 -27.55
CA TYR A 289 -2.15 5.32 -27.29
C TYR A 289 -1.36 5.69 -28.56
N LYS A 290 -1.82 5.29 -29.74
CA LYS A 290 -1.26 5.76 -31.03
C LYS A 290 -1.84 7.12 -31.45
N GLY A 291 -2.97 7.54 -30.88
CA GLY A 291 -3.56 8.85 -31.13
C GLY A 291 -3.09 9.90 -30.12
N ASP A 292 -3.19 11.17 -30.50
CA ASP A 292 -3.02 12.29 -29.57
C ASP A 292 -4.23 12.32 -28.61
N ILE A 293 -4.02 11.75 -27.42
CA ILE A 293 -5.04 11.60 -26.37
C ILE A 293 -5.62 12.97 -25.98
N TYR A 294 -4.80 14.03 -25.99
CA TYR A 294 -5.24 15.36 -25.59
C TYR A 294 -6.11 16.04 -26.63
N LYS A 295 -5.93 15.70 -27.91
CA LYS A 295 -6.79 16.21 -28.98
C LYS A 295 -8.22 15.70 -28.85
N LYS A 296 -8.40 14.41 -28.54
CA LYS A 296 -9.75 13.82 -28.36
C LYS A 296 -10.53 14.40 -27.19
N PHE A 297 -9.88 14.61 -26.04
CA PHE A 297 -10.54 15.24 -24.90
C PHE A 297 -10.83 16.72 -25.13
N ARG A 298 -10.09 17.39 -26.01
CA ARG A 298 -10.39 18.76 -26.45
C ARG A 298 -11.60 18.77 -27.39
N ASP A 299 -11.61 17.88 -28.39
CA ASP A 299 -12.70 17.79 -29.36
C ASP A 299 -14.02 17.39 -28.67
N GLU A 300 -14.00 16.46 -27.69
CA GLU A 300 -15.17 16.12 -26.87
C GLU A 300 -15.64 17.31 -26.00
N ALA A 301 -14.71 18.08 -25.44
CA ALA A 301 -15.06 19.27 -24.67
C ALA A 301 -15.69 20.37 -25.55
N GLU A 302 -15.16 20.56 -26.76
CA GLU A 302 -15.68 21.50 -27.76
C GLU A 302 -17.06 21.07 -28.29
N GLU A 303 -17.30 19.77 -28.53
CA GLU A 303 -18.62 19.24 -28.89
C GLU A 303 -19.64 19.41 -27.75
N THR A 304 -19.24 19.14 -26.50
CA THR A 304 -20.14 19.30 -25.35
C THR A 304 -20.47 20.78 -25.09
N GLU A 305 -19.51 21.69 -25.30
CA GLU A 305 -19.76 23.14 -25.24
C GLU A 305 -20.67 23.62 -26.37
N ALA A 306 -20.54 23.08 -27.58
CA ALA A 306 -21.41 23.40 -28.70
C ALA A 306 -22.85 22.87 -28.49
N GLU A 307 -23.01 21.69 -27.90
CA GLU A 307 -24.33 21.09 -27.60
C GLU A 307 -25.04 21.85 -26.46
N MET A 308 -24.29 22.34 -25.46
CA MET A 308 -24.81 23.20 -24.39
C MET A 308 -25.12 24.63 -24.85
N ALA A 309 -24.58 25.09 -25.99
CA ALA A 309 -24.82 26.41 -26.56
C ALA A 309 -26.05 26.49 -27.49
N LEU A 310 -26.71 25.37 -27.79
CA LEU A 310 -27.93 25.37 -28.59
C LEU A 310 -29.11 25.94 -27.77
N PRO A 311 -29.78 27.01 -28.25
CA PRO A 311 -30.92 27.57 -27.55
C PRO A 311 -32.08 26.58 -27.63
N ILE A 312 -32.66 26.26 -26.46
CA ILE A 312 -33.91 25.51 -26.33
C ILE A 312 -34.97 26.24 -27.16
N SER A 313 -35.37 25.64 -28.29
CA SER A 313 -36.49 26.10 -29.09
C SER A 313 -37.75 26.09 -28.21
N LYS A 314 -38.32 27.28 -28.00
CA LYS A 314 -39.62 27.43 -27.36
C LYS A 314 -40.69 26.85 -28.28
N GLU A 315 -41.33 25.76 -27.84
CA GLU A 315 -42.75 25.48 -28.09
C GLU A 315 -43.43 25.24 -26.75
#